data_AF-A0A947FB11-F1
#
_entry.id   AF-A0A947FB11-F1
#
_cell.length_a   1.000
_cell.length_b   1.000
_cell.length_c   1.000
_cell.angle_alpha   90.00
_cell.angle_beta   90.00
_cell.angle_gamma   90.00
#
_symmetry.space_group_name_H-M   'P 1'
#
loop_
_entity.id
_entity.type
_entity.pdbx_description
1 polymer ?
#
loop_
_entity_poly.entity_id
_entity_poly.type
_entity_poly.pdbx_seq_one_letter_code
_entity_poly.pdbx_strand_id
1 'polypeptide(L)'
;SRKTYHWKTVYPISTYLIALYSSDYETFSDQYISLDGKDTMSLEYYVLPDKLEKAKVDFSEHANILNFFAKTFGEYPFIEEKYGVAEFLWSSGAMENQTITGVASSLIGGKNLFLDFYIHELAHHWWGNAIGPKSWKDIWLNEGFSSYSEALYFEHKSGSSALQSTMRDKYFMEFSGTLAEPGSYLFTNTVYDKGAWLLHMLRWEVGDSSFFEILREYYEKYKYSNASTEDFINICENVSAKNLQKFFHQWLEGEGQIELEYAISFKEENGSINTTIEIEQVQEDYEYYEFPLEIVFNFEKDESVSHLVNVKSSLTIFELTSDSKPTIEFDPNSWLLASIVEK
;
A
#
# COMPACT_ATOMS: atom_id res chain seq x y z
N SER A 1 22.27 -41.79 0.24
CA SER A 1 21.81 -41.99 -1.15
C SER A 1 21.54 -40.62 -1.76
N ARG A 2 21.81 -40.42 -3.06
CA ARG A 2 21.45 -39.19 -3.77
C ARG A 2 19.95 -39.23 -4.10
N LYS A 3 19.22 -38.18 -3.75
CA LYS A 3 17.85 -37.96 -4.21
C LYS A 3 17.85 -36.88 -5.29
N THR A 4 16.95 -37.00 -6.27
CA THR A 4 16.73 -36.00 -7.31
C THR A 4 15.26 -35.62 -7.29
N TYR A 5 14.99 -34.32 -7.25
CA TYR A 5 13.64 -33.76 -7.32
C TYR A 5 13.49 -33.00 -8.64
N HIS A 6 12.27 -33.01 -9.19
CA HIS A 6 11.91 -32.25 -10.38
C HIS A 6 10.73 -31.38 -10.01
N TRP A 7 10.86 -30.08 -10.25
CA TRP A 7 9.77 -29.11 -10.09
C TRP A 7 9.43 -28.52 -11.46
N LYS A 8 8.15 -28.22 -11.66
CA LYS A 8 7.61 -27.61 -12.87
C LYS A 8 6.50 -26.66 -12.44
N THR A 9 6.53 -25.44 -12.95
CA THR A 9 5.36 -24.55 -12.92
C THR A 9 4.53 -24.71 -14.21
N VAL A 10 3.21 -24.58 -14.06
CA VAL A 10 2.25 -24.51 -15.17
C VAL A 10 1.94 -23.05 -15.56
N TYR A 11 2.37 -22.09 -14.74
CA TYR A 11 2.22 -20.66 -14.99
C TYR A 11 3.52 -20.06 -15.56
N PRO A 12 3.43 -18.94 -16.31
CA PRO A 12 4.62 -18.16 -16.66
C PRO A 12 5.37 -17.71 -15.40
N ILE A 13 6.69 -17.57 -15.50
CA ILE A 13 7.53 -17.12 -14.39
C ILE A 13 8.68 -16.25 -14.92
N SER A 14 8.95 -15.14 -14.25
CA SER A 14 10.12 -14.30 -14.52
C SER A 14 11.38 -14.89 -13.90
N THR A 15 12.54 -14.69 -14.53
CA THR A 15 13.79 -15.33 -14.07
C THR A 15 14.25 -14.86 -12.69
N TYR A 16 13.91 -13.63 -12.27
CA TYR A 16 14.28 -13.12 -10.95
C TYR A 16 13.50 -13.79 -9.79
N LEU A 17 12.36 -14.42 -10.11
CA LEU A 17 11.50 -15.11 -9.16
C LEU A 17 11.90 -16.58 -8.94
N ILE A 18 12.81 -17.11 -9.75
CA ILE A 18 13.25 -18.51 -9.63
C ILE A 18 14.15 -18.66 -8.40
N ALA A 19 13.75 -19.53 -7.47
CA ALA A 19 14.53 -19.88 -6.30
C ALA A 19 14.69 -21.39 -6.12
N LEU A 20 15.75 -21.78 -5.41
CA LEU A 20 15.98 -23.14 -4.92
C LEU A 20 16.49 -23.08 -3.49
N TYR A 21 15.66 -23.55 -2.56
CA TYR A 21 16.00 -23.69 -1.15
C TYR A 21 16.31 -25.14 -0.82
N SER A 22 17.38 -25.37 -0.05
CA SER A 22 17.82 -26.70 0.33
C SER A 22 18.42 -26.68 1.73
N SER A 23 17.78 -27.39 2.64
CA SER A 23 18.24 -27.62 4.01
C SER A 23 17.59 -28.90 4.54
N ASP A 24 18.01 -29.33 5.72
CA ASP A 24 17.31 -30.36 6.50
C ASP A 24 16.08 -29.73 7.18
N TYR A 25 15.08 -29.37 6.36
CA TYR A 25 13.86 -28.70 6.82
C TYR A 25 12.95 -29.64 7.61
N GLU A 26 12.38 -29.11 8.70
CA GLU A 26 11.09 -29.56 9.21
C GLU A 26 9.98 -28.92 8.38
N THR A 27 8.86 -29.64 8.23
CA THR A 27 7.75 -29.18 7.40
C THR A 27 6.42 -29.24 8.13
N PHE A 28 5.56 -28.29 7.80
CA PHE A 28 4.16 -28.30 8.17
C PHE A 28 3.35 -27.62 7.06
N SER A 29 2.03 -27.72 7.15
CA SER A 29 1.13 -27.28 6.10
C SER A 29 -0.18 -26.73 6.64
N ASP A 30 -0.80 -25.88 5.83
CA ASP A 30 -2.20 -25.47 5.98
C ASP A 30 -2.88 -25.52 4.60
N GLN A 31 -4.11 -25.05 4.49
CA GLN A 31 -4.88 -25.07 3.26
C GLN A 31 -5.60 -23.75 3.01
N TYR A 32 -5.71 -23.41 1.73
CA TYR A 32 -6.57 -22.35 1.24
C TYR A 32 -7.68 -22.94 0.37
N ILE A 33 -8.91 -22.46 0.53
CA ILE A 33 -10.06 -22.85 -0.28
C ILE A 33 -10.35 -21.69 -1.24
N SER A 34 -10.45 -21.97 -2.54
CA SER A 34 -10.75 -20.97 -3.56
C SER A 34 -12.05 -20.21 -3.25
N LEU A 35 -12.17 -18.99 -3.76
CA LEU A 35 -13.34 -18.13 -3.57
C LEU A 35 -14.64 -18.77 -4.04
N ASP A 36 -14.57 -19.61 -5.07
CA ASP A 36 -15.72 -20.36 -5.59
C ASP A 36 -15.98 -21.70 -4.87
N GLY A 37 -15.11 -22.06 -3.92
CA GLY A 37 -15.17 -23.25 -3.10
C GLY A 37 -14.88 -24.56 -3.82
N LYS A 38 -14.37 -24.52 -5.06
CA LYS A 38 -14.15 -25.73 -5.88
C LYS A 38 -12.76 -26.31 -5.74
N ASP A 39 -11.76 -25.49 -5.43
CA ASP A 39 -10.37 -25.89 -5.33
C ASP A 39 -9.87 -25.74 -3.89
N THR A 40 -8.91 -26.60 -3.54
CA THR A 40 -8.21 -26.54 -2.26
C THR A 40 -6.72 -26.59 -2.55
N MET A 41 -6.03 -25.50 -2.25
CA MET A 41 -4.61 -25.32 -2.48
C MET A 41 -3.83 -25.55 -1.19
N SER A 42 -2.70 -26.25 -1.29
CA SER A 42 -1.78 -26.47 -0.17
C SER A 42 -1.01 -25.19 0.17
N LEU A 43 -0.90 -24.87 1.45
CA LEU A 43 0.08 -23.93 1.98
C LEU A 43 1.22 -24.74 2.61
N GLU A 44 2.44 -24.61 2.08
CA GLU A 44 3.56 -25.48 2.47
C GLU A 44 4.71 -24.70 3.11
N TYR A 45 5.10 -25.10 4.31
CA TYR A 45 6.11 -24.39 5.10
C TYR A 45 7.34 -25.27 5.35
N TYR A 46 8.51 -24.73 5.03
CA TYR A 46 9.81 -25.39 5.17
C TYR A 46 10.70 -24.54 6.09
N VAL A 47 10.99 -25.03 7.29
CA VAL A 47 11.73 -24.27 8.31
C VAL A 47 12.79 -25.11 8.98
N LEU A 48 13.83 -24.47 9.51
CA LEU A 48 14.88 -25.17 10.24
C LEU A 48 14.30 -25.82 11.52
N PRO A 49 14.87 -26.93 12.00
CA PRO A 49 14.28 -27.69 13.11
C PRO A 49 14.02 -26.86 14.39
N ASP A 50 14.87 -25.89 14.70
CA ASP A 50 14.72 -25.02 15.89
C ASP A 50 13.68 -23.89 15.70
N LYS A 51 13.16 -23.71 14.48
CA LYS A 51 12.14 -22.73 14.14
C LYS A 51 10.73 -23.29 14.01
N LEU A 52 10.55 -24.61 13.97
CA LEU A 52 9.25 -25.25 13.71
C LEU A 52 8.09 -24.69 14.54
N GLU A 53 8.22 -24.67 15.87
CA GLU A 53 7.13 -24.21 16.74
C GLU A 53 6.92 -22.69 16.68
N LYS A 54 7.97 -21.91 16.37
CA LYS A 54 7.86 -20.47 16.18
C LYS A 54 7.16 -20.14 14.85
N ALA A 55 7.53 -20.85 13.79
CA ALA A 55 6.95 -20.70 12.48
C ALA A 55 5.46 -21.03 12.47
N LYS A 56 5.01 -22.06 13.20
CA LYS A 56 3.57 -22.35 13.34
C LYS A 56 2.77 -21.18 13.92
N VAL A 57 3.37 -20.41 14.82
CA VAL A 57 2.74 -19.18 15.36
C VAL A 57 2.76 -18.08 14.31
N ASP A 58 3.96 -17.76 13.80
CA ASP A 58 4.19 -16.65 12.88
C ASP A 58 3.43 -16.80 11.55
N PHE A 59 3.26 -18.03 11.05
CA PHE A 59 2.67 -18.32 9.75
C PHE A 59 1.17 -18.67 9.82
N SER A 60 0.58 -18.65 11.02
CA SER A 60 -0.82 -19.03 11.24
C SER A 60 -1.85 -18.14 10.52
N GLU A 61 -1.46 -16.93 10.12
CA GLU A 61 -2.36 -15.97 9.47
C GLU A 61 -2.35 -16.05 7.94
N HIS A 62 -1.45 -16.81 7.31
CA HIS A 62 -1.30 -16.81 5.85
C HIS A 62 -2.61 -17.15 5.10
N ALA A 63 -3.37 -18.14 5.57
CA ALA A 63 -4.66 -18.48 4.95
C ALA A 63 -5.66 -17.32 5.01
N ASN A 64 -5.66 -16.54 6.10
CA ASN A 64 -6.51 -15.37 6.27
C ASN A 64 -6.08 -14.22 5.35
N ILE A 65 -4.77 -13.95 5.27
CA ILE A 65 -4.19 -12.94 4.37
C ILE A 65 -4.51 -13.29 2.92
N LEU A 66 -4.28 -14.53 2.51
CA LEU A 66 -4.51 -14.99 1.15
C LEU A 66 -6.00 -14.88 0.77
N ASN A 67 -6.91 -15.31 1.66
CA ASN A 67 -8.35 -15.16 1.45
C ASN A 67 -8.80 -13.68 1.39
N PHE A 68 -8.19 -12.79 2.16
CA PHE A 68 -8.46 -11.36 2.07
C PHE A 68 -8.03 -10.81 0.71
N PHE A 69 -6.78 -11.04 0.30
CA PHE A 69 -6.29 -10.58 -1.00
C PHE A 69 -7.04 -11.18 -2.17
N ALA A 70 -7.43 -12.44 -2.09
CA ALA A 70 -8.25 -13.06 -3.12
C ALA A 70 -9.58 -12.30 -3.32
N LYS A 71 -10.26 -11.93 -2.22
CA LYS A 71 -11.52 -11.15 -2.29
C LYS A 71 -11.30 -9.71 -2.76
N THR A 72 -10.16 -9.12 -2.42
CA THR A 72 -9.85 -7.72 -2.71
C THR A 72 -9.37 -7.55 -4.15
N PHE A 73 -8.43 -8.38 -4.61
CA PHE A 73 -7.72 -8.21 -5.88
C PHE A 73 -8.21 -9.18 -6.98
N GLY A 74 -8.74 -10.34 -6.60
CA GLY A 74 -9.08 -11.45 -7.50
C GLY A 74 -8.42 -12.75 -7.02
N GLU A 75 -8.92 -13.92 -7.43
CA GLU A 75 -8.44 -15.23 -6.96
C GLU A 75 -6.91 -15.38 -7.03
N TYR A 76 -6.32 -16.12 -6.08
CA TYR A 76 -4.88 -16.36 -6.02
C TYR A 76 -4.34 -16.85 -7.38
N PRO A 77 -3.31 -16.18 -7.93
CA PRO A 77 -2.90 -16.40 -9.31
C PRO A 77 -2.31 -17.79 -9.59
N PHE A 78 -1.85 -18.51 -8.58
CA PHE A 78 -1.17 -19.79 -8.79
C PHE A 78 -1.94 -20.97 -8.14
N ILE A 79 -3.27 -20.92 -8.19
CA ILE A 79 -4.18 -21.85 -7.49
C ILE A 79 -3.99 -23.33 -7.86
N GLU A 80 -3.57 -23.63 -9.09
CA GLU A 80 -3.27 -25.00 -9.53
C GLU A 80 -1.94 -25.56 -8.98
N GLU A 81 -1.19 -24.73 -8.25
CA GLU A 81 0.07 -25.11 -7.60
C GLU A 81 -0.06 -25.01 -6.07
N LYS A 82 0.66 -24.05 -5.47
CA LYS A 82 0.71 -23.84 -4.03
C LYS A 82 1.05 -22.39 -3.69
N TYR A 83 0.91 -22.06 -2.43
CA TYR A 83 1.72 -21.04 -1.79
C TYR A 83 2.64 -21.73 -0.78
N GLY A 84 3.85 -21.22 -0.60
CA GLY A 84 4.76 -21.78 0.37
C GLY A 84 5.70 -20.75 0.95
N VAL A 85 6.32 -21.12 2.05
CA VAL A 85 7.38 -20.33 2.68
C VAL A 85 8.57 -21.25 2.95
N ALA A 86 9.76 -20.80 2.56
CA ALA A 86 11.02 -21.46 2.89
C ALA A 86 11.90 -20.54 3.72
N GLU A 87 12.27 -20.98 4.91
CA GLU A 87 13.28 -20.31 5.71
C GLU A 87 14.65 -20.42 5.03
N PHE A 88 15.40 -19.33 4.99
CA PHE A 88 16.79 -19.34 4.53
C PHE A 88 17.69 -18.41 5.34
N LEU A 89 19.01 -18.63 5.20
CA LEU A 89 20.03 -17.96 6.00
C LEU A 89 20.48 -16.62 5.39
N TRP A 90 19.52 -15.77 5.06
CA TRP A 90 19.82 -14.38 4.68
C TRP A 90 19.98 -13.50 5.92
N SER A 91 20.68 -12.37 5.76
CA SER A 91 20.95 -11.45 6.86
C SER A 91 19.69 -10.74 7.36
N SER A 92 18.75 -10.43 6.47
CA SER A 92 17.46 -9.80 6.78
C SER A 92 16.55 -9.85 5.55
N GLY A 93 15.26 -9.63 5.75
CA GLY A 93 14.27 -9.51 4.67
C GLY A 93 13.67 -10.84 4.20
N ALA A 94 12.95 -10.75 3.10
CA ALA A 94 12.32 -11.88 2.43
C ALA A 94 12.36 -11.64 0.91
N MET A 95 11.97 -12.64 0.15
CA MET A 95 11.93 -12.58 -1.31
C MET A 95 10.69 -13.31 -1.80
N GLU A 96 9.95 -12.66 -2.69
CA GLU A 96 8.61 -13.04 -3.13
C GLU A 96 8.59 -14.18 -4.15
N ASN A 97 9.59 -15.06 -4.14
CA ASN A 97 9.77 -16.10 -5.15
C ASN A 97 8.46 -16.86 -5.42
N GLN A 98 8.04 -16.86 -6.68
CA GLN A 98 6.70 -17.31 -7.09
C GLN A 98 6.38 -18.71 -6.55
N THR A 99 5.26 -18.83 -5.81
CA THR A 99 4.77 -20.04 -5.11
C THR A 99 5.59 -20.51 -3.90
N ILE A 100 6.70 -19.83 -3.56
CA ILE A 100 7.55 -20.19 -2.42
C ILE A 100 8.35 -18.98 -1.90
N THR A 101 7.71 -18.13 -1.08
CA THR A 101 8.38 -16.99 -0.44
C THR A 101 9.59 -17.46 0.38
N GLY A 102 10.76 -16.88 0.11
CA GLY A 102 11.92 -17.03 0.98
C GLY A 102 11.84 -16.08 2.16
N VAL A 103 11.95 -16.57 3.39
CA VAL A 103 11.97 -15.73 4.61
C VAL A 103 13.28 -15.89 5.36
N ALA A 104 13.94 -14.78 5.72
CA ALA A 104 15.13 -14.84 6.55
C ALA A 104 14.81 -15.40 7.93
N SER A 105 15.70 -16.25 8.48
CA SER A 105 15.53 -16.87 9.80
C SER A 105 15.27 -15.85 10.93
N SER A 106 15.78 -14.63 10.82
CA SER A 106 15.58 -13.55 11.79
C SER A 106 14.13 -13.08 11.90
N LEU A 107 13.31 -13.27 10.85
CA LEU A 107 11.89 -12.93 10.86
C LEU A 107 11.03 -13.99 11.57
N ILE A 108 11.58 -15.18 11.82
CA ILE A 108 10.85 -16.27 12.51
C ILE A 108 11.18 -16.27 14.00
N GLY A 109 10.30 -15.64 14.78
CA GLY A 109 10.44 -15.36 16.21
C GLY A 109 9.40 -16.04 17.11
N GLY A 110 8.25 -16.46 16.58
CA GLY A 110 7.14 -17.09 17.30
C GLY A 110 6.31 -16.10 18.12
N LYS A 111 6.18 -14.87 17.63
CA LYS A 111 5.57 -13.73 18.33
C LYS A 111 4.74 -12.83 17.41
N ASN A 112 4.60 -13.16 16.13
CA ASN A 112 3.89 -12.36 15.12
C ASN A 112 4.41 -10.92 14.99
N LEU A 113 5.71 -10.70 15.27
CA LEU A 113 6.30 -9.36 15.22
C LEU A 113 6.52 -8.82 13.80
N PHE A 114 6.55 -9.69 12.80
CA PHE A 114 6.85 -9.38 11.40
C PHE A 114 5.68 -9.72 10.48
N LEU A 115 4.45 -9.55 10.99
CA LEU A 115 3.25 -9.87 10.23
C LEU A 115 3.12 -9.02 8.96
N ASP A 116 3.54 -7.76 9.03
CA ASP A 116 3.69 -6.84 7.91
C ASP A 116 4.54 -7.43 6.78
N PHE A 117 5.72 -8.00 7.08
CA PHE A 117 6.54 -8.69 6.08
C PHE A 117 5.79 -9.86 5.44
N TYR A 118 5.10 -10.70 6.21
CA TYR A 118 4.35 -11.82 5.63
C TYR A 118 3.20 -11.37 4.73
N ILE A 119 2.53 -10.27 5.09
CA ILE A 119 1.50 -9.65 4.27
C ILE A 119 2.12 -9.13 2.96
N HIS A 120 3.23 -8.40 3.05
CA HIS A 120 3.97 -7.85 1.91
C HIS A 120 4.38 -8.93 0.90
N GLU A 121 5.07 -9.96 1.38
CA GLU A 121 5.58 -11.04 0.53
C GLU A 121 4.48 -11.90 -0.10
N LEU A 122 3.35 -12.06 0.62
CA LEU A 122 2.20 -12.76 0.07
C LEU A 122 1.48 -11.90 -0.98
N ALA A 123 1.38 -10.57 -0.77
CA ALA A 123 0.77 -9.63 -1.71
C ALA A 123 1.48 -9.64 -3.07
N HIS A 124 2.80 -9.82 -3.08
CA HIS A 124 3.58 -9.92 -4.30
C HIS A 124 3.14 -11.02 -5.27
N HIS A 125 2.41 -12.03 -4.79
CA HIS A 125 1.85 -13.04 -5.67
C HIS A 125 0.89 -12.43 -6.71
N TRP A 126 0.18 -11.36 -6.36
CA TRP A 126 -0.56 -10.53 -7.33
C TRP A 126 0.35 -9.48 -7.97
N TRP A 127 1.15 -8.78 -7.16
CA TRP A 127 1.93 -7.60 -7.55
C TRP A 127 3.43 -7.89 -7.68
N GLY A 128 3.90 -8.15 -8.89
CA GLY A 128 5.29 -8.54 -9.19
C GLY A 128 5.42 -9.94 -9.74
N ASN A 129 4.65 -10.91 -9.20
CA ASN A 129 4.67 -12.28 -9.70
C ASN A 129 3.68 -12.48 -10.84
N ALA A 130 2.38 -12.27 -10.57
CA ALA A 130 1.35 -12.37 -11.61
C ALA A 130 1.44 -11.19 -12.57
N ILE A 131 1.71 -9.98 -12.09
CA ILE A 131 1.94 -8.80 -12.93
C ILE A 131 3.36 -8.32 -12.69
N GLY A 132 4.27 -8.61 -13.61
CA GLY A 132 5.64 -8.12 -13.51
C GLY A 132 5.77 -6.67 -13.96
N PRO A 133 6.85 -5.97 -13.57
CA PRO A 133 7.11 -4.64 -14.09
C PRO A 133 7.57 -4.74 -15.54
N LYS A 134 7.13 -3.82 -16.41
CA LYS A 134 7.56 -3.76 -17.83
C LYS A 134 9.04 -3.40 -17.95
N SER A 135 9.52 -2.58 -17.05
CA SER A 135 10.93 -2.27 -16.84
C SER A 135 11.19 -2.07 -15.36
N TRP A 136 12.45 -2.16 -14.93
CA TRP A 136 12.80 -1.91 -13.51
C TRP A 136 12.53 -0.48 -13.03
N LYS A 137 12.22 0.47 -13.92
CA LYS A 137 11.73 1.79 -13.52
C LYS A 137 10.30 1.73 -12.96
N ASP A 138 9.52 0.74 -13.41
CA ASP A 138 8.14 0.51 -12.97
C ASP A 138 8.08 -0.31 -11.66
N ILE A 139 9.20 -0.52 -10.97
CA ILE A 139 9.30 -1.40 -9.79
C ILE A 139 8.40 -0.98 -8.63
N TRP A 140 8.04 0.29 -8.54
CA TRP A 140 7.08 0.77 -7.55
C TRP A 140 5.69 0.13 -7.69
N LEU A 141 5.32 -0.36 -8.89
CA LEU A 141 4.08 -1.12 -9.08
C LEU A 141 4.09 -2.46 -8.35
N ASN A 142 5.28 -3.01 -8.05
CA ASN A 142 5.42 -4.19 -7.21
C ASN A 142 5.44 -3.76 -5.74
N GLU A 143 6.49 -3.01 -5.37
CA GLU A 143 6.82 -2.73 -3.98
C GLU A 143 5.79 -1.81 -3.32
N GLY A 144 5.34 -0.77 -4.02
CA GLY A 144 4.33 0.15 -3.52
C GLY A 144 2.96 -0.52 -3.33
N PHE A 145 2.59 -1.44 -4.24
CA PHE A 145 1.35 -2.22 -4.09
C PHE A 145 1.42 -3.21 -2.94
N SER A 146 2.53 -3.93 -2.79
CA SER A 146 2.75 -4.84 -1.66
C SER A 146 2.77 -4.07 -0.34
N SER A 147 3.46 -2.92 -0.28
CA SER A 147 3.47 -2.05 0.90
C SER A 147 2.10 -1.46 1.23
N TYR A 148 1.29 -1.09 0.24
CA TYR A 148 -0.09 -0.64 0.51
C TYR A 148 -1.01 -1.79 0.94
N SER A 149 -0.74 -3.00 0.46
CA SER A 149 -1.50 -4.21 0.84
C SER A 149 -1.35 -4.54 2.34
N GLU A 150 -0.22 -4.18 2.97
CA GLU A 150 -0.07 -4.19 4.44
C GLU A 150 -1.16 -3.35 5.12
N ALA A 151 -1.30 -2.09 4.67
CA ALA A 151 -2.26 -1.14 5.22
C ALA A 151 -3.71 -1.61 5.02
N LEU A 152 -4.03 -2.16 3.84
CA LEU A 152 -5.35 -2.74 3.54
C LEU A 152 -5.68 -3.94 4.44
N TYR A 153 -4.72 -4.83 4.70
CA TYR A 153 -4.97 -5.97 5.59
C TYR A 153 -5.15 -5.54 7.04
N PHE A 154 -4.35 -4.58 7.52
CA PHE A 154 -4.52 -4.03 8.86
C PHE A 154 -5.83 -3.25 9.02
N GLU A 155 -6.28 -2.52 7.99
CA GLU A 155 -7.60 -1.91 7.94
C GLU A 155 -8.70 -2.98 8.08
N HIS A 156 -8.60 -4.08 7.32
CA HIS A 156 -9.55 -5.17 7.41
C HIS A 156 -9.63 -5.78 8.82
N LYS A 157 -8.47 -5.95 9.47
CA LYS A 157 -8.36 -6.61 10.77
C LYS A 157 -8.77 -5.72 11.94
N SER A 158 -8.46 -4.42 11.86
CA SER A 158 -8.45 -3.53 13.02
C SER A 158 -9.13 -2.17 12.76
N GLY A 159 -9.66 -1.94 11.56
CA GLY A 159 -10.39 -0.72 11.19
C GLY A 159 -9.51 0.44 10.72
N SER A 160 -10.14 1.59 10.50
CA SER A 160 -9.51 2.77 9.90
C SER A 160 -8.33 3.32 10.69
N SER A 161 -8.32 3.22 12.02
CA SER A 161 -7.18 3.67 12.83
C SER A 161 -5.90 2.87 12.54
N ALA A 162 -6.03 1.60 12.16
CA ALA A 162 -4.90 0.78 11.77
C ALA A 162 -4.39 1.16 10.37
N LEU A 163 -5.29 1.43 9.41
CA LEU A 163 -4.92 2.01 8.11
C LEU A 163 -4.08 3.27 8.30
N GLN A 164 -4.59 4.21 9.10
CA GLN A 164 -3.93 5.48 9.39
C GLN A 164 -2.57 5.29 10.07
N SER A 165 -2.47 4.41 11.06
CA SER A 165 -1.20 4.13 11.73
C SER A 165 -0.18 3.55 10.77
N THR A 166 -0.57 2.56 9.96
CA THR A 166 0.33 1.93 8.99
C THR A 166 0.79 2.93 7.93
N MET A 167 -0.08 3.82 7.45
CA MET A 167 0.34 4.85 6.50
C MET A 167 1.26 5.89 7.15
N ARG A 168 0.99 6.32 8.39
CA ARG A 168 1.88 7.23 9.13
C ARG A 168 3.26 6.63 9.40
N ASP A 169 3.35 5.33 9.65
CA ASP A 169 4.65 4.65 9.83
C ASP A 169 5.50 4.65 8.54
N LYS A 170 4.86 4.89 7.38
CA LYS A 170 5.49 5.04 6.05
C LYS A 170 5.78 6.51 5.68
N TYR A 171 5.53 7.45 6.57
CA TYR A 171 5.78 8.87 6.34
C TYR A 171 7.28 9.20 6.48
N PHE A 172 7.81 9.95 5.51
CA PHE A 172 9.14 10.54 5.56
C PHE A 172 9.08 11.99 5.09
N MET A 173 9.87 12.87 5.72
CA MET A 173 9.97 14.27 5.29
C MET A 173 10.64 14.37 3.90
N GLU A 174 11.62 13.51 3.63
CA GLU A 174 12.37 13.51 2.38
C GLU A 174 12.38 12.09 1.79
N PHE A 175 11.94 11.98 0.55
CA PHE A 175 12.12 10.78 -0.27
C PHE A 175 13.29 11.03 -1.23
N SER A 176 14.15 10.04 -1.41
CA SER A 176 15.30 10.17 -2.32
C SER A 176 14.89 9.77 -3.73
N GLY A 177 15.10 10.68 -4.70
CA GLY A 177 14.68 10.46 -6.09
C GLY A 177 13.16 10.46 -6.26
N THR A 178 12.69 9.90 -7.39
CA THR A 178 11.27 9.88 -7.76
C THR A 178 10.80 8.45 -8.04
N LEU A 179 9.48 8.23 -8.07
CA LEU A 179 8.93 6.93 -8.44
C LEU A 179 9.12 6.63 -9.94
N ALA A 180 9.09 7.67 -10.78
CA ALA A 180 9.31 7.54 -12.22
C ALA A 180 10.76 7.17 -12.57
N GLU A 181 11.73 7.66 -11.79
CA GLU A 181 13.16 7.43 -11.99
C GLU A 181 13.83 7.03 -10.66
N PRO A 182 13.64 5.78 -10.19
CA PRO A 182 14.14 5.31 -8.88
C PRO A 182 15.67 5.17 -8.82
N GLY A 183 16.39 5.52 -9.89
CA GLY A 183 17.84 5.44 -9.96
C GLY A 183 18.38 4.01 -10.05
N SER A 184 19.66 3.83 -9.73
CA SER A 184 20.34 2.52 -9.79
C SER A 184 20.10 1.66 -8.55
N TYR A 185 19.67 2.27 -7.44
CA TYR A 185 19.33 1.58 -6.20
C TYR A 185 17.80 1.53 -6.08
N LEU A 186 17.22 0.44 -6.57
CA LEU A 186 15.78 0.31 -6.81
C LEU A 186 14.95 0.11 -5.53
N PHE A 187 15.57 -0.34 -4.44
CA PHE A 187 14.87 -0.76 -3.24
C PHE A 187 15.00 0.30 -2.14
N THR A 188 14.29 1.41 -2.31
CA THR A 188 14.31 2.58 -1.42
C THR A 188 12.94 2.84 -0.80
N ASN A 189 12.90 3.57 0.32
CA ASN A 189 11.63 4.04 0.90
C ASN A 189 10.79 4.84 -0.10
N THR A 190 11.41 5.47 -1.11
CA THR A 190 10.67 6.08 -2.21
C THR A 190 9.83 5.03 -2.96
N VAL A 191 10.44 3.95 -3.42
CA VAL A 191 9.75 2.89 -4.17
C VAL A 191 8.69 2.16 -3.34
N TYR A 192 8.98 1.87 -2.06
CA TYR A 192 8.07 1.18 -1.14
C TYR A 192 7.00 2.11 -0.56
N ASP A 193 7.44 3.07 0.26
CA ASP A 193 6.57 3.86 1.12
C ASP A 193 5.88 4.99 0.36
N LYS A 194 6.59 5.72 -0.51
CA LYS A 194 5.96 6.72 -1.38
C LYS A 194 5.03 6.07 -2.40
N GLY A 195 5.41 4.89 -2.91
CA GLY A 195 4.55 4.07 -3.76
C GLY A 195 3.24 3.69 -3.07
N ALA A 196 3.30 3.29 -1.80
CA ALA A 196 2.11 3.01 -1.00
C ALA A 196 1.27 4.26 -0.73
N TRP A 197 1.90 5.40 -0.44
CA TRP A 197 1.22 6.69 -0.28
C TRP A 197 0.51 7.15 -1.55
N LEU A 198 1.11 6.95 -2.72
CA LEU A 198 0.47 7.25 -4.00
C LEU A 198 -0.83 6.45 -4.15
N LEU A 199 -0.83 5.15 -3.83
CA LEU A 199 -2.04 4.32 -3.87
C LEU A 199 -3.08 4.75 -2.83
N HIS A 200 -2.64 5.12 -1.63
CA HIS A 200 -3.52 5.63 -0.58
C HIS A 200 -4.23 6.93 -0.99
N MET A 201 -3.48 7.88 -1.53
CA MET A 201 -4.03 9.14 -2.06
C MET A 201 -4.86 8.90 -3.32
N LEU A 202 -4.50 7.92 -4.15
CA LEU A 202 -5.32 7.54 -5.31
C LEU A 202 -6.69 7.04 -4.84
N ARG A 203 -6.74 6.20 -3.79
CA ARG A 203 -7.99 5.72 -3.18
C ARG A 203 -8.86 6.90 -2.71
N TRP A 204 -8.25 7.90 -2.10
CA TRP A 204 -8.95 9.14 -1.73
C TRP A 204 -9.47 9.88 -2.96
N GLU A 205 -8.63 10.06 -3.96
CA GLU A 205 -8.95 10.80 -5.18
C GLU A 205 -10.09 10.14 -5.96
N VAL A 206 -10.11 8.82 -6.13
CA VAL A 206 -11.13 8.11 -6.96
C VAL A 206 -12.30 7.53 -6.16
N GLY A 207 -12.17 7.48 -4.83
CA GLY A 207 -13.11 6.84 -3.91
C GLY A 207 -12.98 5.31 -3.87
N ASP A 208 -13.36 4.72 -2.73
CA ASP A 208 -13.21 3.28 -2.44
C ASP A 208 -13.74 2.36 -3.54
N SER A 209 -14.95 2.60 -4.04
CA SER A 209 -15.57 1.73 -5.05
C SER A 209 -14.71 1.66 -6.32
N SER A 210 -14.34 2.82 -6.86
CA SER A 210 -13.51 2.89 -8.07
C SER A 210 -12.11 2.34 -7.81
N PHE A 211 -11.54 2.59 -6.63
CA PHE A 211 -10.20 2.12 -6.29
C PHE A 211 -10.10 0.60 -6.27
N PHE A 212 -11.01 -0.08 -5.56
CA PHE A 212 -11.01 -1.55 -5.54
C PHE A 212 -11.43 -2.17 -6.87
N GLU A 213 -12.19 -1.46 -7.71
CA GLU A 213 -12.44 -1.86 -9.10
C GLU A 213 -11.17 -1.73 -9.95
N ILE A 214 -10.41 -0.63 -9.83
CA ILE A 214 -9.11 -0.42 -10.48
C ILE A 214 -8.14 -1.57 -10.18
N LEU A 215 -8.01 -1.97 -8.91
CA LEU A 215 -7.11 -3.07 -8.53
C LEU A 215 -7.50 -4.39 -9.22
N ARG A 216 -8.81 -4.70 -9.27
CA ARG A 216 -9.32 -5.91 -9.93
C ARG A 216 -9.13 -5.86 -11.45
N GLU A 217 -9.46 -4.74 -12.08
CA GLU A 217 -9.28 -4.57 -13.53
C GLU A 217 -7.80 -4.59 -13.93
N TYR A 218 -6.92 -4.01 -13.11
CA TYR A 218 -5.48 -4.07 -13.31
C TYR A 218 -4.98 -5.52 -13.24
N TYR A 219 -5.39 -6.25 -12.20
CA TYR A 219 -5.08 -7.67 -12.05
C TYR A 219 -5.58 -8.50 -13.22
N GLU A 220 -6.88 -8.48 -13.51
CA GLU A 220 -7.47 -9.30 -14.57
C GLU A 220 -6.89 -8.99 -15.96
N LYS A 221 -6.57 -7.72 -16.24
CA LYS A 221 -6.03 -7.32 -17.54
C LYS A 221 -4.57 -7.73 -17.75
N TYR A 222 -3.74 -7.65 -16.71
CA TYR A 222 -2.29 -7.84 -16.84
C TYR A 222 -1.76 -9.12 -16.17
N LYS A 223 -2.61 -9.95 -15.55
CA LYS A 223 -2.23 -11.24 -14.99
C LYS A 223 -1.47 -12.11 -16.00
N TYR A 224 -0.32 -12.59 -15.57
CA TYR A 224 0.72 -13.31 -16.32
C TYR A 224 1.39 -12.52 -17.44
N SER A 225 1.50 -11.20 -17.30
CA SER A 225 2.19 -10.32 -18.23
C SER A 225 2.99 -9.24 -17.49
N ASN A 226 3.51 -8.26 -18.23
CA ASN A 226 4.22 -7.12 -17.67
C ASN A 226 3.47 -5.82 -17.94
N ALA A 227 3.40 -4.94 -16.94
CA ALA A 227 2.73 -3.64 -17.02
C ALA A 227 3.68 -2.49 -16.70
N SER A 228 3.49 -1.36 -17.39
CA SER A 228 4.16 -0.09 -17.06
C SER A 228 3.31 0.80 -16.19
N THR A 229 3.93 1.85 -15.63
CA THR A 229 3.22 2.90 -14.90
C THR A 229 2.10 3.50 -15.75
N GLU A 230 2.37 3.77 -17.03
CA GLU A 230 1.35 4.27 -17.98
C GLU A 230 0.19 3.29 -18.19
N ASP A 231 0.47 1.98 -18.20
CA ASP A 231 -0.58 0.96 -18.30
C ASP A 231 -1.53 1.03 -17.08
N PHE A 232 -1.00 1.23 -15.88
CA PHE A 232 -1.78 1.40 -14.66
C PHE A 232 -2.57 2.71 -14.64
N ILE A 233 -1.96 3.83 -15.02
CA ILE A 233 -2.64 5.14 -15.14
C ILE A 233 -3.86 5.03 -16.06
N ASN A 234 -3.70 4.37 -17.21
CA ASN A 234 -4.80 4.16 -18.14
C ASN A 234 -5.95 3.33 -17.52
N ILE A 235 -5.67 2.33 -16.68
CA ILE A 235 -6.74 1.62 -15.95
C ILE A 235 -7.45 2.57 -14.97
N CYS A 236 -6.67 3.37 -14.23
CA CYS A 236 -7.21 4.32 -13.26
C CYS A 236 -8.17 5.31 -13.90
N GLU A 237 -7.78 5.94 -15.01
CA GLU A 237 -8.63 6.91 -15.71
C GLU A 237 -9.86 6.26 -16.35
N ASN A 238 -9.71 5.06 -16.93
CA ASN A 238 -10.84 4.36 -17.55
C ASN A 238 -11.91 3.95 -16.54
N VAL A 239 -11.51 3.41 -15.37
CA VAL A 239 -12.45 2.95 -14.35
C VAL A 239 -13.05 4.12 -13.58
N SER A 240 -12.24 5.10 -13.17
CA SER A 240 -12.73 6.25 -12.38
C SER A 240 -13.47 7.30 -13.22
N ALA A 241 -13.31 7.28 -14.54
CA ALA A 241 -13.73 8.34 -15.45
C ALA A 241 -13.20 9.74 -15.09
N LYS A 242 -12.08 9.80 -14.35
CA LYS A 242 -11.38 11.04 -13.97
C LYS A 242 -10.14 11.23 -14.82
N ASN A 243 -9.80 12.50 -15.09
CA ASN A 243 -8.47 12.86 -15.59
C ASN A 243 -7.51 12.90 -14.39
N LEU A 244 -6.61 11.93 -14.33
CA LEU A 244 -5.66 11.74 -13.24
C LEU A 244 -4.22 12.10 -13.67
N GLN A 245 -4.03 12.63 -14.88
CA GLN A 245 -2.71 12.99 -15.39
C GLN A 245 -1.95 13.91 -14.44
N LYS A 246 -2.62 14.93 -13.88
CA LYS A 246 -1.98 15.84 -12.92
C LYS A 246 -1.63 15.14 -11.61
N PHE A 247 -2.55 14.32 -11.08
CA PHE A 247 -2.32 13.52 -9.87
C PHE A 247 -1.12 12.59 -10.04
N PHE A 248 -1.05 11.84 -11.13
CA PHE A 248 0.07 10.93 -11.35
C PHE A 248 1.37 11.67 -11.61
N HIS A 249 1.34 12.73 -12.43
CA HIS A 249 2.54 13.52 -12.70
C HIS A 249 3.17 14.06 -11.42
N GLN A 250 2.39 14.72 -10.56
CA GLN A 250 2.91 15.30 -9.33
C GLN A 250 3.48 14.24 -8.38
N TRP A 251 2.84 13.07 -8.25
CA TRP A 251 3.28 12.05 -7.29
C TRP A 251 4.36 11.10 -7.82
N LEU A 252 4.44 10.91 -9.14
CA LEU A 252 5.47 10.08 -9.75
C LEU A 252 6.78 10.83 -9.95
N GLU A 253 6.71 12.11 -10.36
CA GLU A 253 7.87 12.95 -10.65
C GLU A 253 8.27 13.86 -9.48
N GLY A 254 7.37 14.10 -8.53
CA GLY A 254 7.67 14.92 -7.35
C GLY A 254 8.67 14.22 -6.42
N GLU A 255 9.58 14.98 -5.82
CA GLU A 255 10.63 14.45 -4.93
C GLU A 255 10.21 14.45 -3.45
N GLY A 256 9.37 15.40 -3.02
CA GLY A 256 8.94 15.54 -1.61
C GLY A 256 7.50 15.13 -1.31
N GLN A 257 6.89 15.87 -0.41
CA GLN A 257 5.54 15.68 0.14
C GLN A 257 4.74 16.99 0.11
N ILE A 258 3.50 17.00 0.61
CA ILE A 258 2.79 18.26 0.82
C ILE A 258 3.30 18.91 2.13
N GLU A 259 3.67 20.19 2.10
CA GLU A 259 4.05 20.95 3.29
C GLU A 259 3.11 22.15 3.47
N LEU A 260 2.21 22.07 4.46
CA LEU A 260 1.21 23.09 4.75
C LEU A 260 1.50 23.82 6.05
N GLU A 261 1.51 25.15 5.98
CA GLU A 261 1.33 26.02 7.12
C GLU A 261 -0.07 26.63 7.10
N TYR A 262 -0.74 26.69 8.25
CA TYR A 262 -2.06 27.32 8.33
C TYR A 262 -2.17 28.37 9.44
N ALA A 263 -3.05 29.35 9.22
CA ALA A 263 -3.48 30.30 10.22
C ALA A 263 -5.01 30.36 10.27
N ILE A 264 -5.57 30.39 11.49
CA ILE A 264 -7.01 30.48 11.71
C ILE A 264 -7.33 31.80 12.41
N SER A 265 -8.26 32.56 11.85
CA SER A 265 -8.78 33.77 12.48
C SER A 265 -10.31 33.71 12.62
N PHE A 266 -10.82 34.39 13.64
CA PHE A 266 -12.24 34.42 13.96
C PHE A 266 -12.70 35.86 14.07
N LYS A 267 -13.81 36.18 13.41
CA LYS A 267 -14.45 37.49 13.48
C LYS A 267 -15.94 37.35 13.79
N GLU A 268 -16.38 37.97 14.88
CA GLU A 268 -17.79 38.00 15.25
C GLU A 268 -18.50 39.18 14.56
N GLU A 269 -19.55 38.90 13.80
CA GLU A 269 -20.39 39.90 13.13
C GLU A 269 -21.86 39.51 13.23
N ASN A 270 -22.71 40.42 13.73
CA ASN A 270 -24.16 40.24 13.83
C ASN A 270 -24.62 38.95 14.56
N GLY A 271 -23.82 38.45 15.50
CA GLY A 271 -24.12 37.22 16.26
C GLY A 271 -23.69 35.93 15.58
N SER A 272 -23.01 36.01 14.43
CA SER A 272 -22.34 34.88 13.77
C SER A 272 -20.83 35.03 13.86
N ILE A 273 -20.11 33.90 13.76
CA ILE A 273 -18.66 33.83 13.72
C ILE A 273 -18.25 33.48 12.29
N ASN A 274 -17.51 34.39 11.66
CA ASN A 274 -16.78 34.12 10.44
C ASN A 274 -15.40 33.57 10.79
N THR A 275 -15.13 32.35 10.38
CA THR A 275 -13.85 31.66 10.51
C THR A 275 -13.12 31.71 9.19
N THR A 276 -11.97 32.37 9.16
CA THR A 276 -11.08 32.43 7.99
C THR A 276 -9.88 31.53 8.25
N ILE A 277 -9.63 30.60 7.33
CA ILE A 277 -8.47 29.70 7.32
C ILE A 277 -7.60 30.09 6.13
N GLU A 278 -6.36 30.49 6.42
CA GLU A 278 -5.32 30.69 5.42
C GLU A 278 -4.43 29.45 5.39
N ILE A 279 -4.30 28.82 4.23
CA ILE A 279 -3.53 27.59 4.02
C ILE A 279 -2.43 27.90 3.00
N GLU A 280 -1.18 27.77 3.40
CA GLU A 280 -0.02 28.05 2.58
C GLU A 280 0.79 26.78 2.32
N GLN A 281 1.11 26.51 1.06
CA GLN A 281 2.10 25.51 0.68
C GLN A 281 3.50 26.13 0.79
N VAL A 282 4.33 25.57 1.67
CA VAL A 282 5.63 26.17 2.07
C VAL A 282 6.85 25.41 1.56
N GLN A 283 6.66 24.30 0.83
CA GLN A 283 7.79 23.63 0.19
C GLN A 283 8.59 24.58 -0.73
N GLU A 284 9.92 24.52 -0.65
CA GLU A 284 10.83 25.40 -1.41
C GLU A 284 11.43 24.73 -2.66
N ASP A 285 11.66 23.42 -2.60
CA ASP A 285 12.48 22.69 -3.58
C ASP A 285 11.70 22.09 -4.76
N TYR A 286 10.37 22.06 -4.70
CA TYR A 286 9.52 21.44 -5.72
C TYR A 286 8.16 22.15 -5.88
N GLU A 287 7.46 21.86 -6.99
CA GLU A 287 6.21 22.52 -7.34
C GLU A 287 5.09 22.29 -6.31
N TYR A 288 4.14 23.23 -6.29
CA TYR A 288 2.93 23.10 -5.49
C TYR A 288 2.03 21.98 -6.00
N TYR A 289 1.52 21.18 -5.06
CA TYR A 289 0.59 20.10 -5.35
C TYR A 289 -0.84 20.66 -5.51
N GLU A 290 -1.64 19.98 -6.34
CA GLU A 290 -3.10 20.14 -6.34
C GLU A 290 -3.74 18.93 -5.68
N PHE A 291 -4.59 19.15 -4.68
CA PHE A 291 -5.23 18.07 -3.93
C PHE A 291 -6.49 18.56 -3.18
N PRO A 292 -7.45 17.65 -2.92
CA PRO A 292 -8.56 17.91 -2.00
C PRO A 292 -8.11 17.71 -0.54
N LEU A 293 -8.16 18.77 0.26
CA LEU A 293 -7.93 18.74 1.70
C LEU A 293 -9.27 18.66 2.44
N GLU A 294 -9.45 17.61 3.26
CA GLU A 294 -10.57 17.52 4.18
C GLU A 294 -10.32 18.43 5.40
N ILE A 295 -11.27 19.31 5.70
CA ILE A 295 -11.28 20.16 6.89
C ILE A 295 -12.56 19.89 7.66
N VAL A 296 -12.42 19.43 8.90
CA VAL A 296 -13.56 19.14 9.79
C VAL A 296 -13.69 20.24 10.84
N PHE A 297 -14.89 20.82 10.88
CA PHE A 297 -15.30 21.82 11.86
C PHE A 297 -16.16 21.13 12.90
N ASN A 298 -15.66 21.09 14.14
CA ASN A 298 -16.34 20.48 15.28
C ASN A 298 -16.94 21.58 16.17
N PHE A 299 -18.26 21.51 16.38
CA PHE A 299 -19.03 22.45 17.20
C PHE A 299 -19.46 21.81 18.53
N GLU A 300 -20.08 22.59 19.41
CA GLU A 300 -20.66 22.05 20.63
C GLU A 300 -21.78 21.02 20.32
N LYS A 301 -21.98 20.05 21.23
CA LYS A 301 -23.00 18.98 21.13
C LYS A 301 -22.76 17.94 20.02
N ASP A 302 -21.50 17.66 19.70
CA ASP A 302 -21.09 16.64 18.72
C ASP A 302 -21.61 16.90 17.30
N GLU A 303 -21.87 18.17 16.95
CA GLU A 303 -22.16 18.58 15.57
C GLU A 303 -20.83 18.82 14.84
N SER A 304 -20.57 18.04 13.79
CA SER A 304 -19.38 18.19 12.94
C SER A 304 -19.79 18.40 11.49
N VAL A 305 -19.08 19.28 10.79
CA VAL A 305 -19.24 19.52 9.36
C VAL A 305 -17.89 19.34 8.68
N SER A 306 -17.84 18.48 7.65
CA SER A 306 -16.66 18.26 6.82
C SER A 306 -16.77 19.06 5.52
N HIS A 307 -15.67 19.72 5.14
CA HIS A 307 -15.53 20.43 3.87
C HIS A 307 -14.31 19.92 3.12
N LEU A 308 -14.47 19.66 1.81
CA LEU A 308 -13.37 19.40 0.90
C LEU A 308 -12.93 20.70 0.23
N VAL A 309 -11.73 21.15 0.57
CA VAL A 309 -11.10 22.35 0.01
C VAL A 309 -10.07 21.93 -1.03
N ASN A 310 -10.26 22.32 -2.28
CA ASN A 310 -9.29 22.06 -3.34
C ASN A 310 -8.14 23.08 -3.24
N VAL A 311 -7.01 22.66 -2.69
CA VAL A 311 -5.78 23.46 -2.62
C VAL A 311 -5.12 23.41 -3.99
N LYS A 312 -4.90 24.58 -4.62
CA LYS A 312 -4.38 24.66 -6.00
C LYS A 312 -3.23 25.63 -6.24
N SER A 313 -2.87 26.40 -5.23
CA SER A 313 -1.89 27.48 -5.31
C SER A 313 -1.07 27.53 -4.04
N SER A 314 -0.05 28.40 -4.01
CA SER A 314 0.74 28.67 -2.82
C SER A 314 -0.13 29.08 -1.64
N LEU A 315 -1.14 29.94 -1.84
CA LEU A 315 -2.08 30.37 -0.81
C LEU A 315 -3.51 29.99 -1.20
N THR A 316 -4.23 29.39 -0.26
CA THR A 316 -5.68 29.12 -0.34
C THR A 316 -6.35 29.71 0.88
N ILE A 317 -7.41 30.49 0.67
CA ILE A 317 -8.23 31.05 1.76
C ILE A 317 -9.59 30.36 1.75
N PHE A 318 -9.99 29.81 2.88
CA PHE A 318 -11.31 29.21 3.10
C PHE A 318 -12.04 29.97 4.21
N GLU A 319 -13.32 30.26 4.00
CA GLU A 319 -14.15 30.97 4.97
C GLU A 319 -15.41 30.17 5.28
N LEU A 320 -15.74 30.08 6.58
CA LEU A 320 -16.97 29.45 7.07
C LEU A 320 -17.66 30.38 8.05
N THR A 321 -18.95 30.66 7.80
CA THR A 321 -19.80 31.35 8.78
C THR A 321 -20.58 30.34 9.60
N SER A 322 -20.57 30.50 10.92
CA SER A 322 -21.23 29.60 11.87
C SER A 322 -21.80 30.34 13.09
N ASP A 323 -22.70 29.71 13.83
CA ASP A 323 -23.33 30.31 15.02
C ASP A 323 -22.45 30.24 16.27
N SER A 324 -21.39 29.44 16.25
CA SER A 324 -20.49 29.20 17.39
C SER A 324 -19.08 28.89 16.92
N LYS A 325 -18.07 29.09 17.78
CA LYS A 325 -16.67 28.91 17.43
C LYS A 325 -16.35 27.42 17.29
N PRO A 326 -15.89 26.92 16.12
CA PRO A 326 -15.48 25.52 15.97
C PRO A 326 -14.06 25.25 16.48
N THR A 327 -13.78 24.00 16.83
CA THR A 327 -12.42 23.44 16.70
C THR A 327 -12.24 22.87 15.30
N ILE A 328 -11.02 22.94 14.75
CA ILE A 328 -10.75 22.60 13.35
C ILE A 328 -9.71 21.49 13.29
N GLU A 329 -9.98 20.48 12.48
CA GLU A 329 -9.07 19.38 12.18
C GLU A 329 -8.81 19.34 10.67
N PHE A 330 -7.55 19.16 10.29
CA PHE A 330 -7.12 19.04 8.89
C PHE A 330 -6.73 17.59 8.63
N ASP A 331 -7.24 17.03 7.53
CA ASP A 331 -7.01 15.65 7.13
C ASP A 331 -7.13 14.64 8.31
N PRO A 332 -8.27 14.61 9.03
CA PRO A 332 -8.41 13.84 10.25
C PRO A 332 -8.24 12.32 10.03
N ASN A 333 -8.36 11.88 8.78
CA ASN A 333 -8.23 10.48 8.38
C ASN A 333 -6.88 10.15 7.73
N SER A 334 -5.91 11.09 7.74
CA SER A 334 -4.55 10.90 7.22
C SER A 334 -4.51 10.41 5.76
N TRP A 335 -5.34 10.98 4.90
CA TRP A 335 -5.41 10.64 3.48
C TRP A 335 -4.24 11.18 2.67
N LEU A 336 -3.58 12.25 3.14
CA LEU A 336 -2.54 12.95 2.40
C LEU A 336 -1.16 12.63 2.97
N LEU A 337 -0.21 12.41 2.06
CA LEU A 337 1.21 12.48 2.38
C LEU A 337 1.59 13.96 2.61
N ALA A 338 1.34 14.44 3.83
CA ALA A 338 1.44 15.85 4.16
C ALA A 338 1.98 16.12 5.57
N SER A 339 2.77 17.18 5.70
CA SER A 339 2.98 17.90 6.95
C SER A 339 1.98 19.04 7.03
N ILE A 340 1.22 19.17 8.13
CA ILE A 340 0.25 20.25 8.33
C ILE A 340 0.50 20.87 9.70
N VAL A 341 0.98 22.11 9.73
CA VAL A 341 1.39 22.80 10.96
C VAL A 341 0.77 24.18 11.09
N GLU A 342 0.46 24.60 12.32
CA GLU A 342 -0.01 25.96 12.61
C GLU A 342 1.17 26.95 12.60
N LYS A 343 0.93 28.16 12.06
CA LYS A 343 1.89 29.27 12.01
C LYS A 343 2.20 29.91 13.36
#